data_AF-A0A8S3EPB5-F1
#
_entry.id   AF-A0A8S3EPB5-F1
#
_cell.length_a   1.000
_cell.length_b   1.000
_cell.length_c   1.000
_cell.angle_alpha   90.00
_cell.angle_beta   90.00
_cell.angle_gamma   90.00
#
_symmetry.space_group_name_H-M   'P 1'
#
loop_
_entity.id
_entity.type
_entity.pdbx_description
1 polymer ?
#
loop_
_entity_poly.entity_id
_entity_poly.type
_entity_poly.pdbx_seq_one_letter_code
_entity_poly.pdbx_strand_id
1 'polypeptide(L)'
;EKRRLALLQESLSRSNALTSGMVATLDSFERKLKSLDELVTPVYEATNELSLLLNNVDKSLSIVDSVLHYYEICGELKPTVSSGPGGNLTDYLTELDRLEDAVKYFKRVTAVAERERVTQLYDLGRKRLVEETDKLILRYANPLSPKEVIELCESINTSNKNDIHSMQEADMAVLRAIIEWFSSHGFRQGLIDSYSIKRGTMIRRSLQLLEEHVRKTSIRRGSTLLVTSSPNMSQHGSSGSDTLRKQGRKLG
;
A
#
# COMPACT_ATOMS: atom_id res chain seq x y z
N GLU A 1 112.07 3.54 9.39
CA GLU A 1 110.99 3.74 8.39
C GLU A 1 110.44 2.47 7.74
N LYS A 2 111.28 1.55 7.22
CA LYS A 2 110.81 0.33 6.52
C LYS A 2 109.78 -0.53 7.28
N ARG A 3 109.91 -0.71 8.60
CA ARG A 3 108.91 -1.44 9.43
C ARG A 3 107.54 -0.75 9.51
N ARG A 4 107.51 0.58 9.52
CA ARG A 4 106.26 1.36 9.59
C ARG A 4 105.48 1.28 8.27
N LEU A 5 106.20 1.32 7.15
CA LEU A 5 105.64 1.09 5.82
C LEU A 5 105.07 -0.33 5.67
N ALA A 6 105.79 -1.35 6.15
CA ALA A 6 105.29 -2.73 6.12
C ALA A 6 103.99 -2.91 6.92
N LEU A 7 103.89 -2.33 8.12
CA LEU A 7 102.67 -2.36 8.94
C LEU A 7 101.50 -1.60 8.29
N LEU A 8 101.77 -0.46 7.66
CA LEU A 8 100.74 0.28 6.90
C LEU A 8 100.26 -0.52 5.69
N GLN A 9 101.17 -1.18 4.98
CA GLN A 9 100.85 -2.01 3.82
C GLN A 9 100.06 -3.27 4.22
N GLU A 10 100.35 -3.87 5.38
CA GLU A 10 99.57 -4.96 5.96
C GLU A 10 98.18 -4.49 6.43
N SER A 11 98.10 -3.32 7.07
CA SER A 11 96.81 -2.73 7.46
C SER A 11 95.95 -2.42 6.22
N LEU A 12 96.58 -1.94 5.15
CA LEU A 12 95.92 -1.63 3.89
C LEU A 12 95.48 -2.90 3.15
N SER A 13 96.29 -3.96 3.16
CA SER A 13 95.89 -5.25 2.59
C SER A 13 94.74 -5.88 3.38
N ARG A 14 94.78 -5.78 4.71
CA ARG A 14 93.70 -6.24 5.60
C ARG A 14 92.42 -5.45 5.38
N SER A 15 92.50 -4.13 5.21
CA SER A 15 91.36 -3.29 4.89
C SER A 15 90.79 -3.61 3.50
N ASN A 16 91.64 -3.82 2.49
CA ASN A 16 91.21 -4.24 1.16
C ASN A 16 90.56 -5.63 1.16
N ALA A 17 91.08 -6.57 1.95
CA ALA A 17 90.47 -7.90 2.10
C ALA A 17 89.09 -7.82 2.76
N LEU A 18 88.93 -6.97 3.78
CA LEU A 18 87.63 -6.67 4.40
C LEU A 18 86.66 -6.03 3.40
N THR A 19 87.09 -5.03 2.64
CA THR A 19 86.26 -4.39 1.61
C THR A 19 85.88 -5.38 0.50
N SER A 20 86.81 -6.22 0.04
CA SER A 20 86.54 -7.27 -0.94
C SER A 20 85.56 -8.32 -0.41
N GLY A 21 85.68 -8.70 0.86
CA GLY A 21 84.73 -9.58 1.53
C GLY A 21 83.33 -8.96 1.61
N MET A 22 83.24 -7.67 1.94
CA MET A 22 81.98 -6.93 1.97
C MET A 22 81.33 -6.85 0.58
N VAL A 23 82.11 -6.56 -0.46
CA VAL A 23 81.63 -6.57 -1.86
C VAL A 23 81.10 -7.95 -2.24
N ALA A 24 81.83 -9.03 -1.93
CA ALA A 24 81.36 -10.39 -2.20
C ALA A 24 80.07 -10.75 -1.46
N THR A 25 79.89 -10.28 -0.21
CA THR A 25 78.64 -10.47 0.53
C THR A 25 77.48 -9.68 -0.07
N LEU A 26 77.70 -8.45 -0.52
CA LEU A 26 76.68 -7.63 -1.18
C LEU A 26 76.27 -8.24 -2.53
N ASP A 27 77.22 -8.70 -3.33
CA ASP A 27 76.99 -9.46 -4.55
C ASP A 27 76.13 -10.71 -4.30
N SER A 28 76.36 -11.40 -3.19
CA SER A 28 75.55 -12.56 -2.79
C SER A 28 74.13 -12.16 -2.43
N PHE A 29 73.95 -11.06 -1.70
CA PHE A 29 72.64 -10.53 -1.37
C PHE A 29 71.88 -10.07 -2.62
N GLU A 30 72.53 -9.35 -3.53
CA GLU A 30 71.90 -8.88 -4.77
C GLU A 30 71.39 -10.05 -5.62
N ARG A 31 72.18 -11.11 -5.78
CA ARG A 31 71.76 -12.33 -6.50
C ARG A 31 70.58 -13.01 -5.82
N LYS A 32 70.59 -13.11 -4.50
CA LYS A 32 69.48 -13.69 -3.72
C LYS A 32 68.22 -12.83 -3.81
N LEU A 33 68.35 -11.51 -3.78
CA LEU A 33 67.23 -10.57 -3.86
C LEU A 33 66.60 -10.63 -5.25
N LYS A 34 67.41 -10.68 -6.30
CA LYS A 34 66.95 -10.87 -7.68
C LYS A 34 66.23 -12.21 -7.86
N SER A 35 66.81 -13.30 -7.36
CA SER A 35 66.17 -14.62 -7.39
C SER A 35 64.86 -14.66 -6.60
N LEU A 36 64.76 -13.91 -5.50
CA LEU A 36 63.52 -13.77 -4.73
C LEU A 36 62.47 -12.96 -5.50
N ASP A 37 62.86 -11.87 -6.14
CA ASP A 37 61.96 -11.04 -6.96
C ASP A 37 61.38 -11.83 -8.14
N GLU A 38 62.23 -12.60 -8.83
CA GLU A 38 61.81 -13.52 -9.91
C GLU A 38 60.85 -14.61 -9.40
N LEU A 39 60.97 -15.03 -8.14
CA LEU A 39 60.07 -16.00 -7.51
C LEU A 39 58.75 -15.36 -7.02
N VAL A 40 58.81 -14.15 -6.48
CA VAL A 40 57.68 -13.47 -5.84
C VAL A 40 56.74 -12.82 -6.86
N THR A 41 57.29 -12.27 -7.95
CA THR A 41 56.49 -11.64 -9.02
C THR A 41 55.36 -12.53 -9.55
N PRO A 42 55.61 -13.78 -10.00
CA PRO A 42 54.53 -14.64 -10.50
C PRO A 42 53.52 -15.04 -9.41
N VAL A 43 53.96 -15.14 -8.15
CA VAL A 43 53.06 -15.42 -7.03
C VAL A 43 52.12 -14.23 -6.79
N TYR A 44 52.64 -13.00 -6.87
CA TYR A 44 51.82 -11.80 -6.73
C TYR A 44 50.80 -11.68 -7.88
N GLU A 45 51.23 -11.91 -9.12
CA GLU A 45 50.33 -11.91 -10.29
C GLU A 45 49.24 -12.96 -10.16
N ALA A 46 49.59 -14.21 -9.83
CA ALA A 46 48.63 -15.29 -9.61
C ALA A 46 47.65 -14.97 -8.45
N THR A 47 48.13 -14.32 -7.38
CA THR A 47 47.28 -13.90 -6.26
C THR A 47 46.31 -12.79 -6.66
N ASN A 48 46.74 -11.87 -7.52
CA ASN A 48 45.89 -10.81 -8.05
C ASN A 48 44.81 -11.38 -9.01
N GLU A 49 45.20 -12.28 -9.92
CA GLU A 49 44.24 -12.99 -10.78
C GLU A 49 43.22 -13.78 -9.96
N LEU A 50 43.67 -14.50 -8.92
CA LEU A 50 42.78 -15.20 -8.01
C LEU A 50 41.82 -14.23 -7.28
N SER A 51 42.31 -13.07 -6.86
CA SER A 51 41.47 -12.05 -6.21
C SER A 51 40.39 -11.51 -7.16
N LEU A 52 40.72 -11.31 -8.43
CA LEU A 52 39.75 -10.94 -9.46
C LEU A 52 38.73 -12.05 -9.73
N LEU A 53 39.18 -13.31 -9.75
CA LEU A 53 38.31 -14.46 -9.91
C LEU A 53 37.31 -14.55 -8.74
N LEU A 54 37.79 -14.42 -7.50
CA LEU A 54 36.94 -14.41 -6.30
C LEU A 54 35.88 -13.32 -6.38
N ASN A 55 36.26 -12.10 -6.74
CA ASN A 55 35.31 -10.99 -6.91
C ASN A 55 34.25 -11.28 -8.00
N ASN A 56 34.62 -11.96 -9.08
CA ASN A 56 33.67 -12.33 -10.13
C ASN A 56 32.69 -13.42 -9.65
N VAL A 57 33.18 -14.38 -8.85
CA VAL A 57 32.35 -15.39 -8.20
C VAL A 57 31.36 -14.73 -7.23
N ASP A 58 31.83 -13.81 -6.38
CA ASP A 58 30.98 -13.10 -5.43
C ASP A 58 29.87 -12.30 -6.12
N LYS A 59 30.20 -11.60 -7.21
CA LYS A 59 29.21 -10.88 -8.04
C LYS A 59 28.19 -11.83 -8.65
N SER A 60 28.65 -12.97 -9.17
CA SER A 60 27.77 -13.96 -9.78
C SER A 60 26.83 -14.57 -8.73
N LEU A 61 27.35 -14.86 -7.54
CA LEU A 61 26.57 -15.35 -6.40
C LEU A 61 25.50 -14.34 -5.98
N SER A 62 25.87 -13.06 -5.85
CA SER A 62 24.92 -11.98 -5.53
C SER A 62 23.79 -11.85 -6.55
N ILE A 63 24.09 -12.02 -7.84
CA ILE A 63 23.05 -12.03 -8.88
C ILE A 63 22.12 -13.23 -8.70
N VAL A 64 22.67 -14.43 -8.48
CA VAL A 64 21.87 -15.64 -8.25
C VAL A 64 21.00 -15.52 -7.01
N ASP A 65 21.52 -14.99 -5.91
CA ASP A 65 20.76 -14.74 -4.68
C ASP A 65 19.61 -13.76 -4.93
N SER A 66 19.86 -12.69 -5.71
CA SER A 66 18.80 -11.74 -6.07
C SER A 66 17.71 -12.40 -6.92
N VAL A 67 18.08 -13.29 -7.85
CA VAL A 67 17.11 -14.04 -8.67
C VAL A 67 16.29 -14.95 -7.75
N LEU A 68 16.94 -15.75 -6.90
CA LEU A 68 16.28 -16.68 -5.99
C LEU A 68 15.27 -15.96 -5.09
N HIS A 69 15.65 -14.81 -4.54
CA HIS A 69 14.77 -13.97 -3.73
C HIS A 69 13.45 -13.64 -4.44
N TYR A 70 13.50 -13.18 -5.68
CA TYR A 70 12.28 -12.82 -6.43
C TYR A 70 11.39 -14.02 -6.79
N TYR A 71 11.96 -15.21 -6.97
CA TYR A 71 11.18 -16.44 -7.17
C TYR A 71 10.46 -16.89 -5.88
N GLU A 72 11.06 -16.65 -4.72
CA GLU A 72 10.49 -17.03 -3.41
C GLU A 72 9.43 -16.03 -2.91
N ILE A 73 9.57 -14.73 -3.22
CA ILE A 73 8.66 -13.66 -2.79
C ILE A 73 7.19 -14.00 -3.04
N CYS A 74 6.84 -14.52 -4.22
CA CYS A 74 5.44 -14.83 -4.53
C CYS A 74 4.92 -16.08 -3.80
N GLY A 75 5.78 -16.91 -3.24
CA GLY A 75 5.38 -17.99 -2.32
C GLY A 75 5.15 -17.44 -0.91
N GLU A 76 6.10 -16.64 -0.43
CA GLU A 76 6.11 -16.02 0.90
C GLU A 76 4.94 -15.05 1.10
N LEU A 77 4.69 -14.14 0.15
CA LEU A 77 3.69 -13.08 0.28
C LEU A 77 2.27 -13.55 -0.06
N LYS A 78 2.11 -14.67 -0.76
CA LYS A 78 0.80 -15.17 -1.18
C LYS A 78 -0.23 -15.30 -0.04
N PRO A 79 0.08 -15.92 1.12
CA PRO A 79 -0.87 -15.99 2.23
C PRO A 79 -1.29 -14.61 2.72
N THR A 80 -0.33 -13.71 2.95
CA THR A 80 -0.56 -12.33 3.45
C THR A 80 -1.42 -11.52 2.47
N VAL A 81 -1.07 -11.54 1.18
CA VAL A 81 -1.82 -10.84 0.13
C VAL A 81 -3.24 -11.40 0.02
N SER A 82 -3.41 -12.71 0.15
CA SER A 82 -4.71 -13.38 0.04
C SER A 82 -5.64 -13.08 1.21
N SER A 83 -5.11 -12.95 2.43
CA SER A 83 -5.87 -12.56 3.63
C SER A 83 -6.32 -11.09 3.62
N GLY A 84 -5.67 -10.25 2.82
CA GLY A 84 -5.97 -8.81 2.74
C GLY A 84 -5.33 -7.99 3.88
N PRO A 85 -5.53 -6.65 3.88
CA PRO A 85 -4.85 -5.69 4.75
C PRO A 85 -5.29 -5.72 6.23
N GLY A 86 -5.86 -6.83 6.71
CA GLY A 86 -6.53 -6.92 8.01
C GLY A 86 -5.74 -6.31 9.16
N GLY A 87 -6.33 -5.34 9.87
CA GLY A 87 -5.81 -4.68 11.08
C GLY A 87 -4.49 -3.90 10.94
N ASN A 88 -3.61 -4.30 10.02
CA ASN A 88 -2.25 -3.83 9.87
C ASN A 88 -1.99 -3.46 8.41
N LEU A 89 -2.56 -2.32 8.03
CA LEU A 89 -2.48 -1.79 6.66
C LEU A 89 -1.03 -1.47 6.27
N THR A 90 -0.22 -0.92 7.18
CA THR A 90 1.15 -0.49 6.88
C THR A 90 2.00 -1.64 6.38
N ASP A 91 1.97 -2.76 7.10
CA ASP A 91 2.76 -3.94 6.74
C ASP A 91 2.26 -4.50 5.39
N TYR A 92 0.95 -4.54 5.18
CA TYR A 92 0.36 -4.97 3.92
C TYR A 92 0.81 -4.10 2.72
N LEU A 93 0.88 -2.78 2.89
CA LEU A 93 1.35 -1.87 1.84
C LEU A 93 2.83 -2.10 1.55
N THR A 94 3.67 -2.31 2.58
CA THR A 94 5.09 -2.60 2.37
C THR A 94 5.33 -3.92 1.63
N GLU A 95 4.52 -4.95 1.91
CA GLU A 95 4.59 -6.21 1.17
C GLU A 95 4.11 -6.05 -0.28
N LEU A 96 3.11 -5.20 -0.53
CA LEU A 96 2.70 -4.88 -1.90
C LEU A 96 3.78 -4.10 -2.68
N ASP A 97 4.53 -3.21 -2.02
CA ASP A 97 5.66 -2.51 -2.64
C ASP A 97 6.76 -3.50 -3.04
N ARG A 98 7.10 -4.45 -2.14
CA ARG A 98 8.03 -5.56 -2.45
C ARG A 98 7.55 -6.38 -3.65
N LEU A 99 6.26 -6.65 -3.73
CA LEU A 99 5.66 -7.37 -4.85
C LEU A 99 5.69 -6.56 -6.15
N GLU A 100 5.51 -5.24 -6.09
CA GLU A 100 5.66 -4.36 -7.25
C GLU A 100 7.09 -4.39 -7.80
N ASP A 101 8.09 -4.38 -6.93
CA ASP A 101 9.49 -4.50 -7.33
C ASP A 101 9.80 -5.85 -7.97
N ALA A 102 9.20 -6.94 -7.47
CA ALA A 102 9.24 -8.24 -8.13
C ALA A 102 8.61 -8.18 -9.54
N VAL A 103 7.46 -7.51 -9.72
CA VAL A 103 6.84 -7.31 -11.04
C VAL A 103 7.80 -6.54 -11.97
N LYS A 104 8.44 -5.47 -11.48
CA LYS A 104 9.42 -4.68 -12.26
C LYS A 104 10.63 -5.53 -12.66
N TYR A 105 11.10 -6.41 -11.77
CA TYR A 105 12.17 -7.35 -12.05
C TYR A 105 11.79 -8.35 -13.15
N PHE A 106 10.67 -9.05 -13.00
CA PHE A 106 10.20 -10.04 -13.98
C PHE A 106 9.72 -9.45 -15.30
N LYS A 107 9.50 -8.13 -15.40
CA LYS A 107 9.31 -7.44 -16.68
C LYS A 107 10.60 -7.39 -17.52
N ARG A 108 11.78 -7.41 -16.88
CA ARG A 108 13.08 -7.39 -17.56
C ARG A 108 13.59 -8.80 -17.90
N VAL A 109 13.14 -9.80 -17.14
CA VAL A 109 13.53 -11.21 -17.30
C VAL A 109 12.56 -11.92 -18.24
N THR A 110 13.04 -12.90 -19.01
CA THR A 110 12.24 -13.68 -19.98
C THR A 110 11.32 -14.73 -19.35
N ALA A 111 11.24 -14.81 -18.02
CA ALA A 111 10.44 -15.78 -17.28
C ALA A 111 8.94 -15.43 -17.30
N VAL A 112 8.27 -15.76 -18.41
CA VAL A 112 6.85 -15.39 -18.65
C VAL A 112 5.90 -15.95 -17.59
N ALA A 113 6.07 -17.20 -17.18
CA ALA A 113 5.19 -17.85 -16.21
C ALA A 113 5.26 -17.20 -14.83
N GLU A 114 6.47 -16.92 -14.34
CA GLU A 114 6.63 -16.26 -13.03
C GLU A 114 6.17 -14.81 -13.10
N ARG A 115 6.44 -14.10 -14.20
CA ARG A 115 5.92 -12.75 -14.44
C ARG A 115 4.41 -12.71 -14.33
N GLU A 116 3.71 -13.63 -14.97
CA GLU A 116 2.26 -13.73 -14.89
C GLU A 116 1.79 -14.03 -13.46
N ARG A 117 2.43 -14.98 -12.78
CA ARG A 117 2.11 -15.33 -11.39
C ARG A 117 2.24 -14.14 -10.44
N VAL A 118 3.35 -13.41 -10.51
CA VAL A 118 3.61 -12.22 -9.68
C VAL A 118 2.61 -11.12 -10.00
N THR A 119 2.33 -10.88 -11.28
CA THR A 119 1.37 -9.85 -11.72
C THR A 119 -0.05 -10.17 -11.23
N GLN A 120 -0.50 -11.42 -11.35
CA GLN A 120 -1.80 -11.86 -10.84
C GLN A 120 -1.90 -11.69 -9.32
N LEU A 121 -0.84 -12.02 -8.58
CA LEU A 121 -0.82 -11.83 -7.13
C LEU A 121 -0.87 -10.34 -6.76
N TYR A 122 -0.15 -9.49 -7.49
CA TYR A 122 -0.17 -8.05 -7.29
C TYR A 122 -1.54 -7.44 -7.57
N ASP A 123 -2.18 -7.83 -8.67
CA ASP A 123 -3.53 -7.40 -9.00
C ASP A 123 -4.57 -7.90 -7.98
N LEU A 124 -4.40 -9.12 -7.45
CA LEU A 124 -5.22 -9.62 -6.35
C LEU A 124 -5.06 -8.75 -5.10
N GLY A 125 -3.84 -8.39 -4.74
CA GLY A 125 -3.58 -7.53 -3.58
C GLY A 125 -4.18 -6.13 -3.72
N ARG A 126 -4.03 -5.52 -4.91
CA ARG A 126 -4.72 -4.26 -5.24
C ARG A 126 -6.23 -4.39 -5.12
N LYS A 127 -6.81 -5.50 -5.62
CA LYS A 127 -8.24 -5.76 -5.51
C LYS A 127 -8.68 -5.85 -4.04
N ARG A 128 -7.89 -6.46 -3.15
CA ARG A 128 -8.17 -6.49 -1.71
C ARG A 128 -8.19 -5.09 -1.09
N LEU A 129 -7.28 -4.20 -1.47
CA LEU A 129 -7.30 -2.81 -0.99
C LEU A 129 -8.56 -2.06 -1.46
N VAL A 130 -9.01 -2.29 -2.69
CA VAL A 130 -10.27 -1.73 -3.19
C VAL A 130 -11.45 -2.30 -2.41
N GLU A 131 -11.50 -3.61 -2.16
CA GLU A 131 -12.53 -4.25 -1.35
C GLU A 131 -12.57 -3.68 0.07
N GLU A 132 -11.41 -3.40 0.69
CA GLU A 132 -11.34 -2.82 2.03
C GLU A 132 -11.82 -1.36 2.05
N THR A 133 -11.40 -0.57 1.06
CA THR A 133 -11.90 0.79 0.84
C THR A 133 -13.42 0.80 0.67
N ASP A 134 -13.94 -0.16 -0.08
CA ASP A 134 -15.36 -0.30 -0.34
C ASP A 134 -16.15 -0.64 0.92
N LYS A 135 -15.66 -1.58 1.73
CA LYS A 135 -16.26 -1.90 3.05
C LYS A 135 -16.30 -0.66 3.94
N LEU A 136 -15.21 0.09 3.95
CA LEU A 136 -15.08 1.29 4.77
C LEU A 136 -16.08 2.37 4.33
N ILE A 137 -16.16 2.64 3.02
CA ILE A 137 -17.14 3.59 2.47
C ILE A 137 -18.56 3.14 2.81
N LEU A 138 -18.91 1.88 2.56
CA LEU A 138 -20.25 1.36 2.79
C LEU A 138 -20.65 1.38 4.28
N ARG A 139 -19.70 1.17 5.20
CA ARG A 139 -19.93 1.27 6.65
C ARG A 139 -20.43 2.66 7.07
N TYR A 140 -19.97 3.71 6.39
CA TYR A 140 -20.34 5.11 6.69
C TYR A 140 -21.27 5.74 5.63
N ALA A 141 -21.70 4.99 4.62
CA ALA A 141 -22.52 5.49 3.53
C ALA A 141 -23.96 4.98 3.62
N ASN A 142 -24.62 5.29 4.73
CA ASN A 142 -26.06 5.08 4.87
C ASN A 142 -26.83 6.26 4.23
N PRO A 143 -27.91 6.00 3.45
CA PRO A 143 -28.78 7.07 2.99
C PRO A 143 -29.40 7.80 4.18
N LEU A 144 -29.33 9.14 4.18
CA LEU A 144 -29.93 9.96 5.21
C LEU A 144 -31.45 9.93 5.09
N SER A 145 -32.13 9.86 6.22
CA SER A 145 -33.58 10.02 6.31
C SER A 145 -33.97 11.49 6.04
N PRO A 146 -35.23 11.74 5.64
CA PRO A 146 -35.70 13.10 5.39
C PRO A 146 -35.53 14.05 6.57
N LYS A 147 -35.65 13.55 7.81
CA LYS A 147 -35.48 14.34 9.02
C LYS A 147 -34.02 14.76 9.23
N GLU A 148 -33.09 13.83 9.06
CA GLU A 148 -31.64 14.08 9.20
C GLU A 148 -31.15 15.07 8.13
N VAL A 149 -31.67 15.02 6.90
CA VAL A 149 -31.32 16.01 5.86
C VAL A 149 -31.83 17.41 6.22
N ILE A 150 -33.04 17.51 6.79
CA ILE A 150 -33.61 18.80 7.23
C ILE A 150 -32.81 19.35 8.41
N GLU A 151 -32.49 18.51 9.40
CA GLU A 151 -31.66 18.87 10.55
C GLU A 151 -30.26 19.33 10.12
N LEU A 152 -29.66 18.66 9.13
CA LEU A 152 -28.38 19.09 8.55
C LEU A 152 -28.49 20.46 7.83
N CYS A 153 -29.61 20.73 7.18
CA CYS A 153 -29.86 22.02 6.52
C CYS A 153 -30.04 23.16 7.54
N GLU A 154 -30.71 22.86 8.65
CA GLU A 154 -30.90 23.79 9.77
C GLU A 154 -29.58 24.03 10.52
N SER A 155 -28.78 22.98 10.70
CA SER A 155 -27.49 23.05 11.39
C SER A 155 -26.43 23.84 10.62
N ILE A 156 -26.49 23.94 9.28
CA ILE A 156 -25.61 24.83 8.49
C ILE A 156 -25.65 26.29 9.01
N ASN A 157 -26.79 26.73 9.56
CA ASN A 157 -26.96 28.09 10.08
C ASN A 157 -26.49 28.26 11.54
N THR A 158 -26.17 27.16 12.24
CA THR A 158 -25.73 27.17 13.64
C THR A 158 -24.36 26.53 13.74
N SER A 159 -23.38 27.19 14.35
CA SER A 159 -21.97 26.73 14.34
C SER A 159 -21.69 25.37 15.05
N ASN A 160 -22.71 24.59 15.39
CA ASN A 160 -22.62 23.26 16.00
C ASN A 160 -22.32 22.20 14.93
N LYS A 161 -21.03 21.91 14.78
CA LYS A 161 -20.46 20.89 13.88
C LYS A 161 -20.58 19.46 14.44
N ASN A 162 -21.73 19.07 14.97
CA ASN A 162 -21.95 17.67 15.30
C ASN A 162 -22.39 16.96 14.02
N ASP A 163 -21.40 16.58 13.20
CA ASP A 163 -21.62 15.86 11.95
C ASP A 163 -22.25 14.50 12.26
N ILE A 164 -23.52 14.34 11.90
CA ILE A 164 -24.39 13.19 12.23
C ILE A 164 -23.77 11.86 11.75
N HIS A 165 -22.81 11.90 10.82
CA HIS A 165 -22.14 10.73 10.25
C HIS A 165 -20.62 10.91 10.00
N SER A 166 -19.91 11.67 10.84
CA SER A 166 -18.45 11.76 10.69
C SER A 166 -17.81 10.37 10.78
N MET A 167 -16.99 10.02 9.79
CA MET A 167 -16.19 8.81 9.81
C MET A 167 -15.20 8.89 10.99
N GLN A 168 -14.95 7.76 11.67
CA GLN A 168 -13.96 7.72 12.75
C GLN A 168 -12.57 8.10 12.21
N GLU A 169 -11.78 8.83 13.01
CA GLU A 169 -10.46 9.32 12.56
C GLU A 169 -9.52 8.16 12.17
N ALA A 170 -9.60 7.02 12.87
CA ALA A 170 -8.84 5.82 12.53
C ALA A 170 -9.19 5.27 11.13
N ASP A 171 -10.48 5.24 10.81
CA ASP A 171 -10.98 4.80 9.50
C ASP A 171 -10.62 5.83 8.41
N MET A 172 -10.66 7.13 8.71
CA MET A 172 -10.17 8.19 7.82
C MET A 172 -8.69 8.05 7.52
N ALA A 173 -7.86 7.70 8.51
CA ALA A 173 -6.44 7.48 8.34
C ALA A 173 -6.17 6.28 7.40
N VAL A 174 -6.88 5.17 7.57
CA VAL A 174 -6.82 3.99 6.69
C VAL A 174 -7.17 4.36 5.25
N LEU A 175 -8.30 5.05 5.05
CA LEU A 175 -8.73 5.48 3.72
C LEU A 175 -7.69 6.39 3.04
N ARG A 176 -7.12 7.34 3.80
CA ARG A 176 -6.11 8.26 3.29
C ARG A 176 -4.83 7.53 2.87
N ALA A 177 -4.36 6.61 3.71
CA ALA A 177 -3.18 5.80 3.41
C ALA A 177 -3.37 4.95 2.14
N ILE A 178 -4.54 4.33 1.96
CA ILE A 178 -4.84 3.58 0.72
C ILE A 178 -4.87 4.53 -0.49
N ILE A 179 -5.55 5.67 -0.41
CA ILE A 179 -5.63 6.63 -1.53
C ILE A 179 -4.24 7.17 -1.91
N GLU A 180 -3.41 7.47 -0.91
CA GLU A 180 -2.04 7.94 -1.12
C GLU A 180 -1.19 6.87 -1.81
N TRP A 181 -1.29 5.61 -1.36
CA TRP A 181 -0.62 4.49 -1.99
C TRP A 181 -1.08 4.27 -3.44
N PHE A 182 -2.39 4.30 -3.72
CA PHE A 182 -2.88 4.22 -5.11
C PHE A 182 -2.43 5.42 -5.98
N SER A 183 -2.17 6.57 -5.35
CA SER A 183 -1.69 7.77 -6.04
C SER A 183 -0.22 7.68 -6.41
N SER A 184 0.63 7.16 -5.53
CA SER A 184 2.05 6.94 -5.84
C SER A 184 2.26 5.88 -6.93
N HIS A 185 1.35 4.91 -7.02
CA HIS A 185 1.41 3.81 -7.99
C HIS A 185 0.65 4.07 -9.32
N GLY A 186 0.06 5.25 -9.50
CA GLY A 186 -0.60 5.64 -10.76
C GLY A 186 -2.00 5.06 -11.00
N PHE A 187 -2.65 4.51 -9.97
CA PHE A 187 -3.98 3.88 -10.05
C PHE A 187 -5.11 4.73 -9.43
N ARG A 188 -4.84 6.01 -9.15
CA ARG A 188 -5.74 6.92 -8.43
C ARG A 188 -7.14 7.04 -9.04
N GLN A 189 -7.22 7.19 -10.36
CA GLN A 189 -8.47 7.55 -11.04
C GLN A 189 -9.57 6.49 -10.82
N GLY A 190 -9.22 5.20 -10.95
CA GLY A 190 -10.19 4.12 -10.79
C GLY A 190 -10.77 4.02 -9.37
N LEU A 191 -9.96 4.32 -8.34
CA LEU A 191 -10.43 4.33 -6.95
C LEU A 191 -11.38 5.51 -6.68
N ILE A 192 -11.04 6.69 -7.20
CA ILE A 192 -11.89 7.89 -7.08
C ILE A 192 -13.21 7.71 -7.82
N ASP A 193 -13.18 7.15 -9.02
CA ASP A 193 -14.39 6.89 -9.81
C ASP A 193 -15.32 5.93 -9.04
N SER A 194 -14.79 4.82 -8.52
CA SER A 194 -15.55 3.89 -7.67
C SER A 194 -16.16 4.57 -6.43
N TYR A 195 -15.35 5.36 -5.71
CA TYR A 195 -15.81 6.14 -4.55
C TYR A 195 -16.96 7.09 -4.92
N SER A 196 -16.80 7.85 -6.00
CA SER A 196 -17.75 8.86 -6.45
C SER A 196 -19.10 8.24 -6.82
N ILE A 197 -19.09 7.09 -7.48
CA ILE A 197 -20.30 6.35 -7.85
C ILE A 197 -21.01 5.86 -6.59
N LYS A 198 -20.29 5.24 -5.65
CA LYS A 198 -20.89 4.71 -4.41
C LYS A 198 -21.47 5.81 -3.54
N ARG A 199 -20.71 6.87 -3.25
CA ARG A 199 -21.23 8.00 -2.47
C ARG A 199 -22.34 8.74 -3.20
N GLY A 200 -22.20 8.93 -4.52
CA GLY A 200 -23.21 9.57 -5.35
C GLY A 200 -24.55 8.83 -5.35
N THR A 201 -24.53 7.50 -5.40
CA THR A 201 -25.77 6.69 -5.30
C THR A 201 -26.44 6.83 -3.94
N MET A 202 -25.68 6.91 -2.83
CA MET A 202 -26.24 7.09 -1.49
C MET A 202 -26.82 8.49 -1.28
N ILE A 203 -26.14 9.53 -1.77
CA ILE A 203 -26.67 10.91 -1.74
C ILE A 203 -27.95 10.98 -2.57
N ARG A 204 -27.94 10.43 -3.78
CA ARG A 204 -29.14 10.38 -4.65
C ARG A 204 -30.30 9.68 -3.95
N ARG A 205 -30.05 8.57 -3.26
CA ARG A 205 -31.08 7.86 -2.51
C ARG A 205 -31.65 8.71 -1.38
N SER A 206 -30.79 9.41 -0.64
CA SER A 206 -31.19 10.34 0.43
C SER A 206 -32.11 11.45 -0.09
N LEU A 207 -31.77 12.05 -1.24
CA LEU A 207 -32.58 13.08 -1.89
C LEU A 207 -33.95 12.55 -2.38
N GLN A 208 -34.00 11.33 -2.92
CA GLN A 208 -35.26 10.70 -3.30
C GLN A 208 -36.19 10.45 -2.10
N LEU A 209 -35.63 10.05 -0.96
CA LEU A 209 -36.41 9.87 0.28
C LEU A 209 -36.99 11.20 0.76
N LEU A 210 -36.21 12.28 0.67
CA LEU A 210 -36.68 13.63 0.99
C LEU A 210 -37.79 14.10 0.05
N GLU A 211 -37.63 13.89 -1.26
CA GLU A 211 -38.64 14.22 -2.27
C GLU A 211 -39.98 13.51 -1.97
N GLU A 212 -39.93 12.22 -1.64
CA GLU A 212 -41.11 11.45 -1.27
C GLU A 212 -41.76 11.97 0.02
N HIS A 213 -40.96 12.38 1.00
CA HIS A 213 -41.44 12.99 2.24
C HIS A 213 -42.16 14.32 2.00
N VAL A 214 -41.58 15.21 1.17
CA VAL A 214 -42.18 16.50 0.82
C VAL A 214 -43.49 16.30 0.06
N ARG A 215 -43.52 15.38 -0.92
CA ARG A 215 -44.73 15.04 -1.68
C ARG A 215 -45.86 14.53 -0.78
N LYS A 216 -45.58 13.59 0.12
CA LYS A 216 -46.57 13.07 1.08
C LYS A 216 -47.07 14.15 2.05
N THR A 217 -46.18 15.06 2.48
CA THR A 217 -46.53 16.15 3.40
C THR A 217 -47.39 17.23 2.71
N SER A 218 -47.10 17.54 1.45
CA SER A 218 -47.89 18.47 0.64
C SER A 218 -49.31 17.95 0.39
N ILE A 219 -49.46 16.67 0.04
CA ILE A 219 -50.77 16.03 -0.15
C ILE A 219 -51.61 16.11 1.14
N ARG A 220 -51.02 15.86 2.31
CA ARG A 220 -51.74 15.97 3.60
C ARG A 220 -52.24 17.39 3.89
N ARG A 221 -51.48 18.44 3.55
CA ARG A 221 -51.90 19.84 3.73
C ARG A 221 -53.00 20.24 2.72
N GLY A 222 -52.95 19.72 1.50
CA GLY A 222 -54.02 19.91 0.51
C GLY A 222 -55.34 19.25 0.91
N SER A 223 -55.30 18.06 1.54
CA SER A 223 -56.50 17.38 2.02
C SER A 223 -57.15 18.06 3.24
N THR A 224 -56.40 18.83 4.04
CA THR A 224 -56.97 19.55 5.20
C THR A 224 -57.81 20.76 4.79
N LEU A 225 -57.50 21.39 3.64
CA LEU A 225 -58.26 22.53 3.11
C LEU A 225 -59.60 22.13 2.46
N LEU A 226 -59.78 20.85 2.12
CA LEU A 226 -61.01 20.34 1.51
C LEU A 226 -62.04 19.83 2.54
N VAL A 227 -61.68 19.76 3.83
CA VAL A 227 -62.57 19.25 4.90
C VAL A 227 -63.29 20.37 5.66
N THR A 228 -62.94 21.64 5.43
CA THR A 228 -63.59 22.79 6.09
C THR A 228 -64.60 23.48 5.18
N SER A 229 -65.56 22.75 4.61
CA SER A 229 -66.70 23.35 3.89
C SER A 229 -67.90 22.42 3.90
N SER A 230 -68.63 22.39 5.01
CA SER A 230 -70.03 21.97 5.04
C SER A 230 -70.74 22.76 6.13
N PRO A 231 -71.71 23.63 5.78
CA PRO A 231 -72.46 24.39 6.76
C PRO A 231 -73.55 23.53 7.41
N ASN A 232 -73.71 23.77 8.70
CA ASN A 232 -74.77 23.29 9.55
C ASN A 232 -76.12 23.91 9.09
N MET A 233 -77.14 23.09 8.86
CA MET A 233 -78.53 23.56 8.75
C MET A 233 -79.46 22.66 9.57
N SER A 234 -80.02 23.27 10.60
CA SER A 234 -81.06 22.77 11.48
C SER A 234 -82.44 23.28 11.03
N GLN A 235 -83.48 22.57 11.52
CA GLN A 235 -84.93 22.90 11.63
C GLN A 235 -85.85 21.97 10.81
N HIS A 236 -86.62 21.09 11.49
CA HIS A 236 -88.02 21.27 11.96
C HIS A 236 -89.03 21.25 10.79
N GLY A 237 -90.12 20.46 10.74
CA GLY A 237 -90.76 19.49 11.61
C GLY A 237 -92.09 19.02 10.98
N SER A 238 -92.60 17.85 11.43
CA SER A 238 -94.04 17.47 11.58
C SER A 238 -94.95 17.35 10.33
N SER A 239 -95.95 16.48 10.19
CA SER A 239 -96.50 15.27 10.85
C SER A 239 -97.64 14.71 9.95
N GLY A 240 -98.04 13.44 10.16
CA GLY A 240 -99.35 12.87 9.76
C GLY A 240 -99.24 11.52 9.02
N SER A 241 -99.25 10.36 9.71
CA SER A 241 -100.42 9.49 10.04
C SER A 241 -101.22 9.05 8.80
N ASP A 242 -101.56 7.79 8.51
CA ASP A 242 -101.98 6.62 9.29
C ASP A 242 -102.08 5.46 8.23
N THR A 243 -101.88 4.16 8.45
CA THR A 243 -102.76 3.22 9.19
C THR A 243 -102.12 1.81 9.28
N LEU A 244 -102.33 1.19 10.43
CA LEU A 244 -102.29 -0.23 10.86
C LEU A 244 -102.52 -1.33 9.79
N ARG A 245 -101.86 -2.50 9.97
CA ARG A 245 -102.50 -3.81 10.34
C ARG A 245 -101.54 -5.02 10.41
N LYS A 246 -101.37 -5.51 11.66
CA LYS A 246 -101.32 -6.91 12.18
C LYS A 246 -100.53 -8.06 11.49
N GLN A 247 -99.75 -8.70 12.39
CA GLN A 247 -99.69 -10.15 12.74
C GLN A 247 -98.69 -11.09 12.04
N GLY A 248 -97.99 -11.87 12.89
CA GLY A 248 -97.45 -13.21 12.59
C GLY A 248 -95.99 -13.41 13.02
N ARG A 249 -95.67 -13.59 14.32
CA ARG A 249 -95.44 -14.89 15.00
C ARG A 249 -94.30 -15.78 14.42
N LYS A 250 -93.28 -16.01 15.29
CA LYS A 250 -92.54 -17.28 15.57
C LYS A 250 -91.75 -17.90 14.39
N LEU A 251 -90.65 -18.62 14.52
CA LEU A 251 -89.77 -19.19 15.56
C LEU A 251 -88.60 -19.82 14.76
N GLY A 252 -87.42 -19.95 15.36
CA GLY A 252 -86.33 -20.80 14.84
C GLY A 252 -85.04 -20.05 14.64
#